data_AF-A0A381UI01-F1
#
_entry.id   AF-A0A381UI01-F1
#
_cell.length_a   1.000
_cell.length_b   1.000
_cell.length_c   1.000
_cell.angle_alpha   90.00
_cell.angle_beta   90.00
_cell.angle_gamma   90.00
#
_symmetry.space_group_name_H-M   'P 1'
#
loop_
_entity.id
_entity.type
_entity.pdbx_description
1 polymer ?
#
loop_
_entity_poly.entity_id
_entity_poly.type
_entity_poly.pdbx_seq_one_letter_code
_entity_poly.pdbx_strand_id
1 'polypeptide(L)'
;VNRFITASIVVLVFGALTPVFAPLSESLSAQNGETANPDSLALHEQAKDSQARFERFREERIPPELPGFGRGCDDLVGRFCLRFEDGEAESEWKVPEEPVEFSMARVQVLRELAEVGSKIPGDPWVLGQRVAYMGEVGDWRGAEQLVRSCGSGNWWCTALMGYVRHGQGEWNGAADLFSLALTQMPADEAERFLSLSHLLDPDALDVYERSSDKPSLEERLWLLADPLYMVDGNDRMTEQFARAVIVRMRQESVNPYGVEWGDDIAELTLRYGAEKAWERQAHVRVGPSLQDTRNIVGRHHPKSQEFL
;
A
#
# COMPACT_ATOMS: atom_id res chain seq x y z
N VAL A 1 43.04 3.42 -66.97
CA VAL A 1 43.69 3.52 -65.64
C VAL A 1 43.37 4.90 -65.07
N ASN A 2 42.67 4.91 -63.94
CA ASN A 2 42.46 6.00 -62.98
C ASN A 2 42.34 7.48 -63.42
N ARG A 3 41.13 8.00 -63.13
CA ARG A 3 40.81 9.15 -62.24
C ARG A 3 40.60 10.56 -62.84
N PHE A 4 39.34 10.99 -62.63
CA PHE A 4 38.79 12.31 -62.25
C PHE A 4 39.11 13.54 -63.10
N ILE A 5 38.06 14.07 -63.75
CA ILE A 5 37.97 15.48 -64.15
C ILE A 5 36.57 16.00 -63.80
N THR A 6 36.56 17.05 -62.99
CA THR A 6 35.47 18.00 -62.71
C THR A 6 35.07 18.79 -63.95
N ALA A 7 33.78 19.10 -64.12
CA ALA A 7 33.38 20.24 -64.94
C ALA A 7 32.02 20.80 -64.48
N SER A 8 32.06 22.05 -64.01
CA SER A 8 30.90 22.94 -63.94
C SER A 8 30.64 23.52 -65.33
N ILE A 9 29.38 23.53 -65.77
CA ILE A 9 28.92 24.41 -66.86
C ILE A 9 27.61 25.07 -66.42
N VAL A 10 27.66 26.40 -66.39
CA VAL A 10 26.54 27.35 -66.32
C VAL A 10 26.12 27.67 -67.76
N VAL A 11 24.82 27.77 -68.08
CA VAL A 11 24.22 28.79 -68.98
C VAL A 11 22.70 28.78 -68.82
N LEU A 12 22.12 29.98 -68.93
CA LEU A 12 20.79 30.47 -68.56
C LEU A 12 19.85 30.66 -69.78
N VAL A 13 18.53 30.56 -69.50
CA VAL A 13 17.38 31.33 -70.03
C VAL A 13 16.67 30.90 -71.33
N PHE A 14 15.34 30.75 -71.19
CA PHE A 14 14.17 31.18 -71.99
C PHE A 14 13.09 30.07 -71.85
N GLY A 15 11.80 30.27 -71.61
CA GLY A 15 10.91 31.42 -71.67
C GLY A 15 9.52 30.90 -72.05
N ALA A 16 8.56 31.03 -71.13
CA ALA A 16 7.11 31.17 -71.30
C ALA A 16 6.19 29.99 -71.76
N LEU A 17 5.07 29.94 -71.02
CA LEU A 17 3.68 29.59 -71.37
C LEU A 17 3.17 28.14 -71.22
N THR A 18 2.14 28.08 -70.38
CA THR A 18 1.38 26.98 -69.77
C THR A 18 0.54 26.13 -70.72
N PRO A 19 0.19 24.90 -70.30
CA PRO A 19 -1.23 24.68 -70.00
C PRO A 19 -1.46 24.07 -68.61
N VAL A 20 -2.61 24.45 -68.07
CA VAL A 20 -3.22 24.05 -66.81
C VAL A 20 -3.47 22.53 -66.82
N PHE A 21 -2.85 21.82 -65.88
CA PHE A 21 -3.31 20.52 -65.39
C PHE A 21 -3.21 20.54 -63.87
N ALA A 22 -4.36 20.50 -63.21
CA ALA A 22 -4.45 20.40 -61.77
C ALA A 22 -3.95 19.03 -61.31
N PRO A 23 -2.98 18.93 -60.39
CA PRO A 23 -2.75 17.69 -59.68
C PRO A 23 -3.87 17.54 -58.64
N LEU A 24 -4.63 16.45 -58.75
CA LEU A 24 -5.42 15.92 -57.65
C LEU A 24 -4.44 15.62 -56.52
N SER A 25 -4.39 16.51 -55.52
CA SER A 25 -3.73 16.20 -54.26
C SER A 25 -4.52 15.09 -53.58
N GLU A 26 -4.10 13.84 -53.78
CA GLU A 26 -4.38 12.78 -52.82
C GLU A 26 -3.76 13.21 -51.50
N SER A 27 -4.59 13.82 -50.65
CA SER A 27 -4.30 13.96 -49.23
C SER A 27 -4.14 12.55 -48.68
N LEU A 28 -2.91 12.07 -48.58
CA LEU A 28 -2.55 11.08 -47.58
C LEU A 28 -2.95 11.69 -46.24
N SER A 29 -4.13 11.32 -45.75
CA SER A 29 -4.45 11.44 -44.34
C SER A 29 -3.38 10.65 -43.60
N ALA A 30 -2.42 11.37 -43.03
CA ALA A 30 -1.60 10.85 -41.97
C ALA A 30 -2.56 10.38 -40.88
N GLN A 31 -2.83 9.07 -40.84
CA GLN A 31 -3.24 8.42 -39.61
C GLN A 31 -2.05 8.55 -38.66
N ASN A 32 -1.89 9.73 -38.06
CA ASN A 32 -1.36 9.79 -36.72
C ASN A 32 -2.36 8.99 -35.90
N GLY A 33 -2.05 7.71 -35.68
CA GLY A 33 -2.59 7.00 -34.55
C GLY A 33 -2.18 7.82 -33.34
N GLU A 34 -3.08 8.68 -32.87
CA GLU A 34 -3.19 8.98 -31.47
C GLU A 34 -3.28 7.63 -30.80
N THR A 35 -2.15 7.10 -30.35
CA THR A 35 -2.12 6.18 -29.23
C THR A 35 -2.82 6.94 -28.13
N ALA A 36 -4.13 6.73 -28.01
CA ALA A 36 -4.95 7.32 -26.99
C ALA A 36 -4.23 7.01 -25.67
N ASN A 37 -3.68 8.06 -25.06
CA ASN A 37 -3.12 7.95 -23.72
C ASN A 37 -4.24 7.35 -22.88
N PRO A 38 -4.08 6.14 -22.32
CA PRO A 38 -5.17 5.51 -21.61
C PRO A 38 -5.65 6.47 -20.53
N ASP A 39 -6.97 6.62 -20.42
CA ASP A 39 -7.58 7.48 -19.41
C ASP A 39 -7.16 6.97 -18.03
N SER A 40 -6.15 7.62 -17.46
CA SER A 40 -5.49 7.15 -16.24
C SER A 40 -6.44 7.21 -15.05
N LEU A 41 -7.40 8.15 -15.06
CA LEU A 41 -8.45 8.23 -14.06
C LEU A 41 -9.42 7.07 -14.19
N ALA A 42 -9.89 6.78 -15.41
CA ALA A 42 -10.76 5.62 -15.64
C ALA A 42 -10.09 4.29 -15.26
N LEU A 43 -8.79 4.15 -15.53
CA LEU A 43 -8.01 2.98 -15.12
C LEU A 43 -7.80 2.91 -13.60
N HIS A 44 -7.56 4.04 -12.94
CA HIS A 44 -7.48 4.10 -11.48
C HIS A 44 -8.79 3.67 -10.82
N GLU A 45 -9.92 4.20 -11.29
CA GLU A 45 -11.25 3.80 -10.82
C GLU A 45 -11.54 2.31 -11.11
N GLN A 46 -11.12 1.80 -12.28
CA GLN A 46 -11.21 0.36 -12.57
C GLN A 46 -10.44 -0.49 -11.55
N ALA A 47 -9.28 -0.04 -11.10
CA ALA A 47 -8.50 -0.72 -10.06
C ALA A 47 -9.18 -0.64 -8.69
N LYS A 48 -9.74 0.52 -8.31
CA LYS A 48 -10.57 0.68 -7.10
C LYS A 48 -11.77 -0.25 -7.11
N ASP A 49 -12.46 -0.37 -8.23
CA ASP A 49 -13.59 -1.29 -8.40
C ASP A 49 -13.18 -2.76 -8.27
N SER A 50 -12.02 -3.14 -8.82
CA SER A 50 -11.46 -4.48 -8.66
C SER A 50 -11.18 -4.82 -7.20
N GLN A 51 -10.49 -3.92 -6.51
CA GLN A 51 -10.18 -4.01 -5.09
C GLN A 51 -11.45 -4.10 -4.25
N ALA A 52 -12.43 -3.22 -4.50
CA ALA A 52 -13.70 -3.20 -3.80
C ALA A 52 -14.51 -4.48 -3.99
N ARG A 53 -14.50 -5.08 -5.19
CA ARG A 53 -15.14 -6.38 -5.43
C ARG A 53 -14.52 -7.49 -4.60
N PHE A 54 -13.19 -7.53 -4.51
CA PHE A 54 -12.48 -8.51 -3.69
C PHE A 54 -12.80 -8.36 -2.20
N GLU A 55 -12.75 -7.14 -1.67
CA GLU A 55 -12.99 -6.94 -0.23
C GLU A 55 -14.44 -7.18 0.17
N ARG A 56 -15.42 -6.82 -0.67
CA ARG A 56 -16.82 -7.19 -0.43
C ARG A 56 -17.03 -8.71 -0.49
N PHE A 57 -16.39 -9.38 -1.44
CA PHE A 57 -16.44 -10.84 -1.54
C PHE A 57 -15.89 -11.51 -0.28
N ARG A 58 -14.79 -10.98 0.27
CA ARG A 58 -14.17 -11.41 1.53
C ARG A 58 -15.10 -11.12 2.71
N GLU A 59 -15.54 -9.88 2.88
CA GLU A 59 -16.48 -9.45 3.92
C GLU A 59 -17.66 -10.41 4.02
N GLU A 60 -18.32 -10.71 2.90
CA GLU A 60 -19.51 -11.57 2.81
C GLU A 60 -19.29 -13.01 3.30
N ARG A 61 -18.06 -13.51 3.27
CA ARG A 61 -17.73 -14.92 3.51
C ARG A 61 -16.83 -15.17 4.71
N ILE A 62 -16.44 -14.13 5.44
CA ILE A 62 -15.76 -14.30 6.73
C ILE A 62 -16.61 -15.22 7.62
N PRO A 63 -16.05 -16.35 8.11
CA PRO A 63 -16.80 -17.30 8.94
C PRO A 63 -17.39 -16.63 10.18
N PRO A 64 -18.65 -16.94 10.54
CA PRO A 64 -19.21 -16.47 11.78
C PRO A 64 -18.64 -17.27 12.97
N GLU A 65 -18.22 -16.57 14.01
CA GLU A 65 -17.95 -17.19 15.30
C GLU A 65 -19.21 -17.22 16.16
N LEU A 66 -19.30 -18.23 17.04
CA LEU A 66 -20.39 -18.32 17.99
C LEU A 66 -20.40 -17.08 18.91
N PRO A 67 -21.59 -16.58 19.30
CA PRO A 67 -21.65 -15.47 20.24
C PRO A 67 -20.99 -15.88 21.56
N GLY A 68 -19.86 -15.28 21.89
CA GLY A 68 -19.29 -15.34 23.23
C GLY A 68 -20.16 -14.59 24.23
N PHE A 69 -20.10 -14.98 25.50
CA PHE A 69 -20.62 -14.14 26.58
C PHE A 69 -19.73 -12.90 26.65
N GLY A 70 -20.24 -11.76 26.16
CA GLY A 70 -19.45 -10.56 25.96
C GLY A 70 -18.74 -10.09 27.24
N ARG A 71 -17.41 -10.03 27.20
CA ARG A 71 -16.59 -9.24 28.12
C ARG A 71 -16.73 -7.75 27.75
N GLY A 72 -16.42 -6.87 28.70
CA GLY A 72 -16.34 -5.43 28.47
C GLY A 72 -15.31 -5.03 27.40
N CYS A 73 -15.21 -3.73 27.16
CA CYS A 73 -14.17 -3.18 26.29
C CYS A 73 -12.89 -2.96 27.08
N ASP A 74 -11.75 -3.43 26.57
CA ASP A 74 -10.46 -3.22 27.24
C ASP A 74 -9.79 -1.91 26.78
N ASP A 75 -9.86 -1.61 25.48
CA ASP A 75 -9.41 -0.34 24.91
C ASP A 75 -10.35 0.14 23.79
N LEU A 76 -10.56 1.46 23.71
CA LEU A 76 -11.45 2.09 22.73
C LEU A 76 -10.66 2.98 21.79
N VAL A 77 -10.64 2.62 20.51
CA VAL A 77 -10.00 3.39 19.43
C VAL A 77 -11.07 3.83 18.45
N GLY A 78 -11.53 5.08 18.57
CA GLY A 78 -12.62 5.63 17.77
C GLY A 78 -13.88 4.75 17.80
N ARG A 79 -14.21 4.11 16.67
CA ARG A 79 -15.38 3.21 16.54
C ARG A 79 -15.11 1.78 16.98
N PHE A 80 -13.87 1.43 17.28
CA PHE A 80 -13.44 0.06 17.56
C PHE A 80 -13.22 -0.19 19.04
N CYS A 81 -13.73 -1.32 19.50
CA CYS A 81 -13.50 -1.82 20.84
C CYS A 81 -12.55 -3.02 20.77
N LEU A 82 -11.33 -2.85 21.29
CA LEU A 82 -10.38 -3.95 21.43
C LEU A 82 -10.72 -4.77 22.67
N ARG A 83 -10.50 -6.07 22.53
CA ARG A 83 -10.56 -7.03 23.62
C ARG A 83 -9.25 -7.78 23.65
N PHE A 84 -8.65 -7.86 24.82
CA PHE A 84 -7.45 -8.65 25.04
C PHE A 84 -7.86 -10.00 25.64
N GLU A 85 -7.43 -11.08 25.01
CA GLU A 85 -7.69 -12.44 25.52
C GLU A 85 -6.77 -12.68 26.73
N ASP A 86 -7.37 -12.92 27.89
CA ASP A 86 -6.61 -13.28 29.08
C ASP A 86 -6.09 -14.71 28.93
N GLY A 87 -4.78 -14.86 28.68
CA GLY A 87 -4.10 -16.13 28.89
C GLY A 87 -4.15 -17.14 27.75
N GLU A 88 -4.44 -16.74 26.50
CA GLU A 88 -4.06 -17.56 25.36
C GLU A 88 -2.53 -17.58 25.24
N ALA A 89 -1.92 -18.75 25.37
CA ALA A 89 -0.50 -18.90 25.09
C ALA A 89 -0.24 -18.62 23.60
N GLU A 90 0.89 -17.99 23.27
CA GLU A 90 1.29 -17.74 21.87
C GLU A 90 1.21 -19.00 20.99
N SER A 91 1.49 -20.17 21.56
CA SER A 91 1.41 -21.46 20.87
C SER A 91 -0.01 -21.90 20.49
N GLU A 92 -1.02 -21.32 21.14
CA GLU A 92 -2.44 -21.64 20.96
C GLU A 92 -3.11 -20.67 19.98
N TRP A 93 -2.66 -19.41 19.94
CA TRP A 93 -3.13 -18.44 18.96
C TRP A 93 -2.73 -18.84 17.54
N LYS A 94 -3.71 -18.97 16.65
CA LYS A 94 -3.50 -19.33 15.25
C LYS A 94 -4.34 -18.47 14.35
N VAL A 95 -3.76 -18.05 13.23
CA VAL A 95 -4.53 -17.50 12.11
C VAL A 95 -5.33 -18.65 11.51
N PRO A 96 -6.68 -18.58 11.46
CA PRO A 96 -7.49 -19.58 10.79
C PRO A 96 -7.04 -19.75 9.35
N GLU A 97 -7.06 -21.00 8.86
CA GLU A 97 -6.73 -21.27 7.46
C GLU A 97 -7.75 -20.57 6.56
N GLU A 98 -7.24 -19.82 5.59
CA GLU A 98 -8.07 -19.09 4.66
C GLU A 98 -8.80 -20.05 3.69
N PRO A 99 -10.12 -19.88 3.47
CA PRO A 99 -10.84 -20.65 2.46
C PRO A 99 -10.22 -20.50 1.07
N VAL A 100 -10.17 -21.59 0.29
CA VAL A 100 -9.56 -21.63 -1.05
C VAL A 100 -10.16 -20.56 -1.98
N GLU A 101 -11.44 -20.27 -1.84
CA GLU A 101 -12.14 -19.26 -2.63
C GLU A 101 -11.57 -17.85 -2.44
N PHE A 102 -11.04 -17.52 -1.25
CA PHE A 102 -10.41 -16.22 -0.98
C PHE A 102 -9.07 -16.13 -1.69
N SER A 103 -8.29 -17.22 -1.63
CA SER A 103 -7.03 -17.31 -2.36
C SER A 103 -7.24 -17.16 -3.88
N MET A 104 -8.28 -17.79 -4.44
CA MET A 104 -8.65 -17.61 -5.85
C MET A 104 -9.07 -16.17 -6.17
N ALA A 105 -9.89 -15.56 -5.32
CA ALA A 105 -10.32 -14.17 -5.48
C ALA A 105 -9.14 -13.19 -5.37
N ARG A 106 -8.16 -13.47 -4.49
CA ARG A 106 -6.93 -12.67 -4.35
C ARG A 106 -6.07 -12.74 -5.61
N VAL A 107 -5.92 -13.94 -6.17
CA VAL A 107 -5.21 -14.12 -7.46
C VAL A 107 -5.89 -13.31 -8.57
N GLN A 108 -7.23 -13.25 -8.58
CA GLN A 108 -7.97 -12.49 -9.57
C GLN A 108 -7.76 -10.97 -9.41
N VAL A 109 -7.89 -10.41 -8.20
CA VAL A 109 -7.64 -8.97 -7.98
C VAL A 109 -6.19 -8.60 -8.27
N LEU A 110 -5.21 -9.43 -7.88
CA LEU A 110 -3.79 -9.20 -8.21
C LEU A 110 -3.54 -9.18 -9.72
N ARG A 111 -4.23 -10.04 -10.49
CA ARG A 111 -4.16 -10.03 -11.96
C ARG A 111 -4.75 -8.74 -12.53
N GLU A 112 -5.96 -8.37 -12.11
CA GLU A 112 -6.64 -7.16 -12.58
C GLU A 112 -5.83 -5.89 -12.26
N LEU A 113 -5.29 -5.79 -11.04
CA LEU A 113 -4.39 -4.69 -10.64
C LEU A 113 -3.09 -4.68 -11.45
N ALA A 114 -2.53 -5.84 -11.79
CA ALA A 114 -1.34 -5.92 -12.63
C ALA A 114 -1.62 -5.47 -14.07
N GLU A 115 -2.78 -5.81 -14.63
CA GLU A 115 -3.20 -5.34 -15.95
C GLU A 115 -3.36 -3.81 -15.97
N VAL A 116 -4.00 -3.23 -14.96
CA VAL A 116 -4.09 -1.77 -14.82
C VAL A 116 -2.71 -1.14 -14.62
N GLY A 117 -1.90 -1.68 -13.70
CA GLY A 117 -0.56 -1.18 -13.41
C GLY A 117 0.40 -1.25 -14.60
N SER A 118 0.17 -2.14 -15.57
CA SER A 118 0.94 -2.16 -16.82
C SER A 118 0.65 -0.96 -17.74
N LYS A 119 -0.55 -0.38 -17.63
CA LYS A 119 -1.00 0.78 -18.41
C LYS A 119 -0.71 2.10 -17.69
N ILE A 120 -0.75 2.10 -16.35
CA ILE A 120 -0.45 3.26 -15.49
C ILE A 120 0.61 2.92 -14.42
N PRO A 121 1.87 2.63 -14.81
CA PRO A 121 2.91 2.16 -13.89
C PRO A 121 3.33 3.18 -12.82
N GLY A 122 3.02 4.46 -13.02
CA GLY A 122 3.29 5.53 -12.06
C GLY A 122 2.20 5.76 -11.02
N ASP A 123 1.10 5.01 -11.05
CA ASP A 123 0.02 5.16 -10.07
C ASP A 123 0.43 4.61 -8.69
N PRO A 124 0.56 5.46 -7.66
CA PRO A 124 1.08 5.04 -6.36
C PRO A 124 0.10 4.13 -5.60
N TRP A 125 -1.21 4.30 -5.81
CA TRP A 125 -2.22 3.50 -5.12
C TRP A 125 -2.27 2.09 -5.70
N VAL A 126 -2.29 1.95 -7.03
CA VAL A 126 -2.26 0.63 -7.70
C VAL A 126 -1.00 -0.16 -7.32
N LEU A 127 0.16 0.52 -7.28
CA LEU A 127 1.40 -0.12 -6.83
C LEU A 127 1.31 -0.58 -5.37
N GLY A 128 0.84 0.30 -4.48
CA GLY A 128 0.66 -0.02 -3.05
C GLY A 128 -0.27 -1.20 -2.83
N GLN A 129 -1.42 -1.24 -3.51
CA GLN A 129 -2.37 -2.35 -3.41
C GLN A 129 -1.78 -3.69 -3.85
N ARG A 130 -1.00 -3.70 -4.94
CA ARG A 130 -0.34 -4.93 -5.41
C ARG A 130 0.68 -5.43 -4.39
N VAL A 131 1.46 -4.52 -3.78
CA VAL A 131 2.41 -4.87 -2.72
C VAL A 131 1.68 -5.37 -1.47
N ALA A 132 0.59 -4.72 -1.06
CA ALA A 132 -0.22 -5.13 0.10
C ALA A 132 -0.73 -6.57 -0.05
N TYR A 133 -1.38 -6.91 -1.17
CA TYR A 133 -1.91 -8.25 -1.40
C TYR A 133 -0.84 -9.33 -1.62
N MET A 134 0.33 -8.98 -2.16
CA MET A 134 1.48 -9.90 -2.20
C MET A 134 2.02 -10.15 -0.79
N GLY A 135 2.10 -9.11 0.05
CA GLY A 135 2.54 -9.22 1.45
C GLY A 135 1.60 -10.05 2.32
N GLU A 136 0.28 -9.95 2.12
CA GLU A 136 -0.71 -10.76 2.84
C GLU A 136 -0.47 -12.28 2.70
N VAL A 137 0.01 -12.73 1.54
CA VAL A 137 0.31 -14.14 1.27
C VAL A 137 1.80 -14.48 1.39
N GLY A 138 2.63 -13.53 1.83
CA GLY A 138 4.07 -13.72 1.98
C GLY A 138 4.84 -13.84 0.66
N ASP A 139 4.30 -13.39 -0.48
CA ASP A 139 5.03 -13.31 -1.75
C ASP A 139 5.96 -12.08 -1.79
N TRP A 140 6.89 -12.03 -0.82
CA TRP A 140 7.84 -10.94 -0.67
C TRP A 140 8.80 -10.85 -1.86
N ARG A 141 9.13 -11.98 -2.49
CA ARG A 141 9.99 -12.04 -3.68
C ARG A 141 9.30 -11.44 -4.91
N GLY A 142 7.99 -11.67 -5.07
CA GLY A 142 7.17 -11.04 -6.10
C GLY A 142 7.03 -9.53 -5.87
N ALA A 143 6.72 -9.14 -4.63
CA ALA A 143 6.63 -7.73 -4.24
C ALA A 143 7.95 -6.97 -4.49
N GLU A 144 9.09 -7.57 -4.16
CA GLU A 144 10.41 -6.98 -4.42
C GLU A 144 10.65 -6.74 -5.91
N GLN A 145 10.34 -7.73 -6.77
CA GLN A 145 10.48 -7.59 -8.23
C GLN A 145 9.58 -6.48 -8.78
N LEU A 146 8.36 -6.38 -8.26
CA LEU A 146 7.44 -5.32 -8.61
C LEU A 146 8.00 -3.94 -8.24
N VAL A 147 8.42 -3.74 -7.00
CA VAL A 147 8.89 -2.42 -6.52
C VAL A 147 10.19 -2.01 -7.22
N ARG A 148 11.09 -2.94 -7.56
CA ARG A 148 12.31 -2.63 -8.34
C ARG A 148 12.02 -1.97 -9.70
N SER A 149 10.85 -2.24 -10.29
CA SER A 149 10.45 -1.64 -11.57
C SER A 149 9.94 -0.20 -11.48
N CYS A 150 9.65 0.27 -10.26
CA CYS A 150 9.10 1.60 -9.97
C CYS A 150 10.09 2.76 -10.22
N GLY A 151 11.40 2.45 -10.24
CA GLY A 151 12.48 3.43 -10.44
C GLY A 151 13.01 4.03 -9.13
N SER A 152 14.23 4.57 -9.18
CA SER A 152 14.91 5.20 -8.05
C SER A 152 14.51 6.67 -7.86
N GLY A 153 14.52 7.17 -6.62
CA GLY A 153 14.34 8.60 -6.32
C GLY A 153 12.91 9.04 -6.03
N ASN A 154 11.95 8.10 -6.08
CA ASN A 154 10.59 8.31 -5.60
C ASN A 154 10.47 7.72 -4.19
N TRP A 155 10.10 8.57 -3.22
CA TRP A 155 10.03 8.18 -1.80
C TRP A 155 9.09 7.00 -1.57
N TRP A 156 7.99 6.91 -2.33
CA TRP A 156 7.00 5.85 -2.17
C TRP A 156 7.51 4.50 -2.65
N CYS A 157 8.18 4.45 -3.81
CA CYS A 157 8.86 3.24 -4.26
C CYS A 157 9.91 2.79 -3.23
N THR A 158 10.68 3.74 -2.67
CA THR A 158 11.71 3.44 -1.66
C THR A 158 11.09 2.92 -0.36
N ALA A 159 10.02 3.55 0.14
CA ALA A 159 9.31 3.12 1.34
C ALA A 159 8.66 1.73 1.18
N LEU A 160 8.07 1.45 0.01
CA LEU A 160 7.55 0.11 -0.32
C LEU A 160 8.66 -0.94 -0.35
N MET A 161 9.86 -0.61 -0.83
CA MET A 161 11.00 -1.54 -0.76
C MET A 161 11.42 -1.76 0.70
N GLY A 162 11.44 -0.73 1.54
CA GLY A 162 11.69 -0.85 2.97
C GLY A 162 10.67 -1.78 3.66
N TYR A 163 9.38 -1.62 3.34
CA TYR A 163 8.32 -2.51 3.79
C TYR A 163 8.53 -3.97 3.35
N VAL A 164 8.91 -4.20 2.08
CA VAL A 164 9.20 -5.55 1.58
C VAL A 164 10.41 -6.17 2.31
N ARG A 165 11.49 -5.41 2.52
CA ARG A 165 12.67 -5.87 3.28
C ARG A 165 12.32 -6.21 4.72
N HIS A 166 11.50 -5.38 5.35
CA HIS A 166 10.99 -5.64 6.69
C HIS A 166 10.22 -6.97 6.73
N GLY A 167 9.30 -7.20 5.78
CA GLY A 167 8.57 -8.46 5.65
C GLY A 167 9.44 -9.70 5.38
N GLN A 168 10.63 -9.51 4.79
CA GLN A 168 11.65 -10.57 4.61
C GLN A 168 12.50 -10.82 5.87
N GLY A 169 12.36 -10.01 6.92
CA GLY A 169 13.22 -10.04 8.10
C GLY A 169 14.58 -9.36 7.91
N GLU A 170 14.77 -8.60 6.82
CA GLU A 170 16.00 -7.86 6.52
C GLU A 170 15.96 -6.46 7.16
N TRP A 171 15.94 -6.38 8.50
CA TRP A 171 15.66 -5.14 9.23
C TRP A 171 16.69 -4.02 9.00
N ASN A 172 17.98 -4.34 8.93
CA ASN A 172 19.02 -3.35 8.58
C ASN A 172 18.79 -2.75 7.18
N GLY A 173 18.52 -3.60 6.19
CA GLY A 173 18.23 -3.14 4.83
C GLY A 173 16.93 -2.34 4.76
N ALA A 174 15.93 -2.71 5.56
CA ALA A 174 14.69 -1.95 5.70
C ALA A 174 14.95 -0.56 6.29
N ALA A 175 15.74 -0.46 7.36
CA ALA A 175 16.10 0.80 8.00
C ALA A 175 16.79 1.75 7.02
N ASP A 176 17.81 1.28 6.28
CA ASP A 176 18.51 2.08 5.27
C ASP A 176 17.54 2.64 4.21
N LEU A 177 16.59 1.83 3.75
CA LEU A 177 15.59 2.24 2.77
C LEU A 177 14.57 3.22 3.34
N PHE A 178 14.10 3.03 4.57
CA PHE A 178 13.21 3.99 5.21
C PHE A 178 13.91 5.33 5.45
N SER A 179 15.16 5.33 5.90
CA SER A 179 15.96 6.56 5.99
C SER A 179 16.09 7.24 4.63
N LEU A 180 16.39 6.49 3.57
CA LEU A 180 16.44 7.05 2.21
C LEU A 180 15.09 7.60 1.77
N ALA A 181 13.98 6.91 2.04
CA ALA A 181 12.63 7.37 1.70
C ALA A 181 12.31 8.69 2.40
N LEU A 182 12.65 8.85 3.68
CA LEU A 182 12.46 10.08 4.44
C LEU A 182 13.24 11.26 3.83
N THR A 183 14.44 11.05 3.28
CA THR A 183 15.18 12.13 2.58
C THR A 183 14.52 12.57 1.26
N GLN A 184 13.69 11.72 0.66
CA GLN A 184 12.99 11.98 -0.59
C GLN A 184 11.56 12.51 -0.35
N MET A 185 11.06 12.37 0.87
CA MET A 185 9.67 12.64 1.24
C MET A 185 9.45 14.15 1.47
N PRO A 186 8.31 14.71 1.05
CA PRO A 186 7.90 16.05 1.44
C PRO A 186 7.87 16.19 2.97
N ALA A 187 8.22 17.37 3.51
CA ALA A 187 8.40 17.56 4.95
C ALA A 187 7.13 17.26 5.77
N ASP A 188 5.96 17.64 5.27
CA ASP A 188 4.67 17.40 5.91
C ASP A 188 4.27 15.91 5.87
N GLU A 189 4.65 15.20 4.81
CA GLU A 189 4.45 13.76 4.70
C GLU A 189 5.42 13.02 5.64
N ALA A 190 6.67 13.47 5.74
CA ALA A 190 7.65 12.91 6.67
C ALA A 190 7.24 13.09 8.13
N GLU A 191 6.70 14.25 8.49
CA GLU A 191 6.16 14.51 9.84
C GLU A 191 5.02 13.55 10.18
N ARG A 192 4.07 13.34 9.25
CA ARG A 192 2.97 12.38 9.43
C ARG A 192 3.49 10.94 9.52
N PHE A 193 4.46 10.57 8.67
CA PHE A 193 5.05 9.24 8.62
C PHE A 193 5.81 8.88 9.91
N LEU A 194 6.50 9.85 10.51
CA LEU A 194 7.30 9.68 11.73
C LEU A 194 6.49 9.93 13.02
N SER A 195 5.20 10.26 12.92
CA SER A 195 4.43 10.62 14.11
C SER A 195 4.40 9.50 15.15
N LEU A 196 4.75 9.87 16.38
CA LEU A 196 4.70 8.99 17.55
C LEU A 196 3.40 9.20 18.37
N SER A 197 2.47 10.02 17.88
CA SER A 197 1.26 10.43 18.62
C SER A 197 0.40 9.25 19.07
N HIS A 198 0.34 8.19 18.27
CA HIS A 198 -0.42 6.97 18.60
C HIS A 198 0.42 5.92 19.33
N LEU A 199 1.74 6.12 19.41
CA LEU A 199 2.66 5.15 19.96
C LEU A 199 3.00 5.46 21.43
N LEU A 200 3.10 6.74 21.78
CA LEU A 200 3.38 7.19 23.13
C LEU A 200 2.09 7.27 23.95
N ASP A 201 2.16 6.90 25.22
CA ASP A 201 1.09 7.20 26.18
C ASP A 201 0.97 8.73 26.37
N PRO A 202 -0.19 9.23 26.87
CA PRO A 202 -0.42 10.68 26.97
C PRO A 202 0.64 11.45 27.76
N ASP A 203 1.23 10.86 28.81
CA ASP A 203 2.23 11.53 29.63
C ASP A 203 3.58 11.60 28.89
N ALA A 204 3.98 10.51 28.21
CA ALA A 204 5.17 10.49 27.37
C ALA A 204 5.04 11.40 26.14
N LEU A 205 3.87 11.43 25.52
CA LEU A 205 3.58 12.31 24.38
C LEU A 205 3.70 13.78 24.77
N ASP A 206 3.16 14.15 25.93
CA ASP A 206 3.22 15.51 26.45
C ASP A 206 4.67 15.96 26.76
N VAL A 207 5.53 15.05 27.23
CA VAL A 207 6.98 15.31 27.36
C VAL A 207 7.63 15.48 25.99
N TYR A 208 7.30 14.62 25.04
CA TYR A 208 7.85 14.64 23.68
C TYR A 208 7.47 15.93 22.93
N GLU A 209 6.21 16.36 23.00
CA GLU A 209 5.71 17.55 22.32
C GLU A 209 6.35 18.85 22.83
N ARG A 210 6.65 18.93 24.13
CA ARG A 210 7.33 20.08 24.74
C ARG A 210 8.85 20.11 24.52
N SER A 211 9.43 19.00 24.04
CA SER A 211 10.87 18.93 23.80
C SER A 211 11.28 19.81 22.62
N SER A 212 12.32 20.62 22.84
CA SER A 212 13.01 21.32 21.76
C SER A 212 13.98 20.43 20.98
N ASP A 213 14.25 19.22 21.48
CA ASP A 213 15.18 18.25 20.90
C ASP A 213 14.49 16.89 20.75
N LYS A 214 13.51 16.84 19.83
CA LYS A 214 12.78 15.62 19.47
C LYS A 214 13.70 14.53 18.87
N PRO A 215 14.67 14.85 17.98
CA PRO A 215 15.57 13.83 17.42
C PRO A 215 16.31 13.01 18.47
N SER A 216 16.84 13.64 19.52
CA SER A 216 17.51 12.91 20.62
C SER A 216 16.56 12.02 21.42
N LEU A 217 15.28 12.41 21.56
CA LEU A 217 14.27 11.57 22.21
C LEU A 217 13.88 10.37 21.34
N GLU A 218 13.73 10.57 20.04
CA GLU A 218 13.45 9.50 19.08
C GLU A 218 14.60 8.49 19.01
N GLU A 219 15.84 8.96 18.94
CA GLU A 219 17.03 8.08 18.97
C GLU A 219 17.04 7.22 20.25
N ARG A 220 16.76 7.84 21.40
CA ARG A 220 16.71 7.13 22.68
C ARG A 220 15.54 6.16 22.75
N LEU A 221 14.37 6.53 22.23
CA LEU A 221 13.20 5.66 22.16
C LEU A 221 13.54 4.38 21.40
N TRP A 222 14.08 4.51 20.18
CA TRP A 222 14.40 3.36 19.36
C TRP A 222 15.55 2.53 19.92
N LEU A 223 16.56 3.17 20.52
CA LEU A 223 17.63 2.45 21.23
C LEU A 223 17.09 1.59 22.38
N LEU A 224 16.09 2.08 23.12
CA LEU A 224 15.48 1.33 24.23
C LEU A 224 14.48 0.27 23.75
N ALA A 225 13.85 0.48 22.59
CA ALA A 225 12.91 -0.45 21.96
C ALA A 225 13.59 -1.67 21.31
N ASP A 226 14.92 -1.67 21.16
CA ASP A 226 15.73 -2.82 20.74
C ASP A 226 16.52 -3.43 21.92
N PRO A 227 15.85 -3.96 22.96
CA PRO A 227 16.56 -4.51 24.09
C PRO A 227 17.22 -5.84 23.71
N LEU A 228 18.51 -5.92 24.01
CA LEU A 228 19.36 -7.12 23.94
C LEU A 228 19.92 -7.51 22.57
N TYR A 229 19.71 -6.72 21.50
CA TYR A 229 20.27 -6.98 20.16
C TYR A 229 20.06 -8.44 19.70
N MET A 230 18.88 -9.01 20.03
CA MET A 230 18.58 -10.42 19.71
C MET A 230 18.50 -10.66 18.20
N VAL A 231 18.33 -9.58 17.44
CA VAL A 231 18.15 -9.51 16.00
C VAL A 231 19.10 -8.47 15.41
N ASP A 232 19.54 -8.69 14.17
CA ASP A 232 20.41 -7.74 13.46
C ASP A 232 19.60 -6.53 12.97
N GLY A 233 19.68 -5.43 13.70
CA GLY A 233 18.96 -4.18 13.41
C GLY A 233 17.73 -4.01 14.30
N ASN A 234 17.05 -2.86 14.17
CA ASN A 234 15.92 -2.51 15.03
C ASN A 234 14.58 -2.93 14.39
N ASP A 235 14.10 -4.11 14.73
CA ASP A 235 12.85 -4.67 14.22
C ASP A 235 11.64 -3.82 14.62
N ARG A 236 11.61 -3.27 15.84
CA ARG A 236 10.53 -2.40 16.34
C ARG A 236 10.43 -1.08 15.58
N MET A 237 11.55 -0.41 15.35
CA MET A 237 11.58 0.82 14.55
C MET A 237 11.11 0.55 13.11
N THR A 238 11.63 -0.51 12.47
CA THR A 238 11.25 -0.82 11.09
C THR A 238 9.81 -1.31 10.97
N GLU A 239 9.26 -1.99 12.00
CA GLU A 239 7.84 -2.34 12.10
C GLU A 239 6.98 -1.08 12.19
N GLN A 240 7.37 -0.06 12.96
CA GLN A 240 6.62 1.20 13.01
C GLN A 240 6.54 1.87 11.63
N PHE A 241 7.66 1.91 10.89
CA PHE A 241 7.67 2.44 9.53
C PHE A 241 6.87 1.57 8.56
N ALA A 242 6.92 0.25 8.72
CA ALA A 242 6.11 -0.69 7.94
C ALA A 242 4.61 -0.46 8.17
N ARG A 243 4.18 -0.19 9.40
CA ARG A 243 2.79 0.16 9.75
C ARG A 243 2.34 1.46 9.10
N ALA A 244 3.20 2.49 9.08
CA ALA A 244 2.92 3.73 8.37
C ALA A 244 2.74 3.49 6.85
N VAL A 245 3.56 2.63 6.25
CA VAL A 245 3.37 2.20 4.85
C VAL A 245 2.04 1.46 4.66
N ILE A 246 1.66 0.57 5.57
CA ILE A 246 0.37 -0.13 5.51
C ILE A 246 -0.80 0.85 5.55
N VAL A 247 -0.76 1.84 6.46
CA VAL A 247 -1.77 2.92 6.52
C VAL A 247 -1.88 3.61 5.17
N ARG A 248 -0.75 4.01 4.58
CA ARG A 248 -0.74 4.70 3.28
C ARG A 248 -1.25 3.82 2.12
N MET A 249 -0.92 2.53 2.11
CA MET A 249 -1.40 1.58 1.09
C MET A 249 -2.91 1.41 1.18
N ARG A 250 -3.45 1.31 2.40
CA ARG A 250 -4.86 1.00 2.65
C ARG A 250 -5.77 2.21 2.63
N GLN A 251 -5.22 3.41 2.82
CA GLN A 251 -5.98 4.66 2.69
C GLN A 251 -6.76 4.67 1.37
N GLU A 252 -8.02 5.14 1.42
CA GLU A 252 -8.95 5.19 0.27
C GLU A 252 -9.31 3.82 -0.35
N SER A 253 -9.06 2.72 0.33
CA SER A 253 -9.42 1.38 -0.13
C SER A 253 -10.65 0.88 0.63
N VAL A 254 -11.44 0.01 0.00
CA VAL A 254 -12.43 -0.75 0.75
C VAL A 254 -11.69 -1.64 1.74
N ASN A 255 -12.23 -1.79 2.94
CA ASN A 255 -11.63 -2.59 4.00
C ASN A 255 -12.66 -3.59 4.56
N PRO A 256 -12.20 -4.65 5.25
CA PRO A 256 -13.07 -5.74 5.68
C PRO A 256 -13.99 -5.39 6.86
N TYR A 257 -13.75 -4.29 7.57
CA TYR A 257 -14.61 -3.86 8.68
C TYR A 257 -16.01 -3.40 8.21
N GLY A 258 -16.21 -3.19 6.91
CA GLY A 258 -17.49 -2.73 6.36
C GLY A 258 -17.83 -1.28 6.72
N VAL A 259 -16.84 -0.50 7.18
CA VAL A 259 -16.95 0.92 7.51
C VAL A 259 -15.97 1.75 6.68
N GLU A 260 -16.27 3.04 6.51
CA GLU A 260 -15.33 3.95 5.84
C GLU A 260 -14.01 4.07 6.60
N TRP A 261 -12.92 4.18 5.84
CA TRP A 261 -11.59 4.42 6.40
C TRP A 261 -11.58 5.72 7.21
N GLY A 262 -11.01 5.66 8.41
CA GLY A 262 -10.88 6.81 9.30
C GLY A 262 -9.60 6.74 10.11
N ASP A 263 -9.33 7.81 10.86
CA ASP A 263 -8.15 7.93 11.71
C ASP A 263 -8.06 6.81 12.75
N ASP A 264 -9.21 6.25 13.16
CA ASP A 264 -9.28 5.11 14.07
C ASP A 264 -8.70 3.82 13.48
N ILE A 265 -8.90 3.54 12.19
CA ILE A 265 -8.25 2.39 11.53
C ILE A 265 -6.74 2.62 11.37
N ALA A 266 -6.35 3.86 11.09
CA ALA A 266 -4.93 4.22 11.03
C ALA A 266 -4.26 4.06 12.39
N GLU A 267 -4.89 4.55 13.46
CA GLU A 267 -4.42 4.35 14.84
C GLU A 267 -4.34 2.86 15.20
N LEU A 268 -5.37 2.07 14.89
CA LEU A 268 -5.34 0.62 15.10
C LEU A 268 -4.13 -0.03 14.42
N THR A 269 -3.89 0.33 13.15
CA THR A 269 -2.77 -0.20 12.37
C THR A 269 -1.43 0.20 12.98
N LEU A 270 -1.28 1.45 13.43
CA LEU A 270 -0.05 1.95 14.03
C LEU A 270 0.22 1.33 15.40
N ARG A 271 -0.81 1.15 16.24
CA ARG A 271 -0.68 0.61 17.60
C ARG A 271 -0.53 -0.91 17.60
N TYR A 272 -1.38 -1.61 16.85
CA TYR A 272 -1.53 -3.06 16.94
C TYR A 272 -1.06 -3.81 15.69
N GLY A 273 -0.56 -3.11 14.67
CA GLY A 273 -0.15 -3.70 13.40
C GLY A 273 -1.34 -4.13 12.53
N ALA A 274 -1.04 -4.67 11.35
CA ALA A 274 -2.06 -5.22 10.46
C ALA A 274 -2.77 -6.43 11.09
N GLU A 275 -4.07 -6.53 10.86
CA GLU A 275 -4.90 -7.66 11.25
C GLU A 275 -4.39 -8.94 10.58
N LYS A 276 -4.33 -10.02 11.35
CA LYS A 276 -3.87 -11.33 10.91
C LYS A 276 -5.01 -12.27 10.54
N ALA A 277 -6.19 -12.05 11.12
CA ALA A 277 -7.41 -12.77 10.78
C ALA A 277 -8.63 -11.88 10.92
N TRP A 278 -9.77 -12.35 10.42
CA TRP A 278 -11.04 -11.65 10.46
C TRP A 278 -12.13 -12.62 10.84
N GLU A 279 -13.05 -12.15 11.69
CA GLU A 279 -14.16 -12.94 12.22
C GLU A 279 -15.45 -12.14 12.10
N ARG A 280 -16.56 -12.86 11.88
CA ARG A 280 -17.88 -12.24 11.94
C ARG A 280 -18.53 -12.61 13.26
N GLN A 281 -18.91 -11.62 14.06
CA GLN A 281 -19.67 -11.88 15.27
C GLN A 281 -21.11 -12.25 14.92
N ALA A 282 -21.53 -13.46 15.27
CA ALA A 282 -22.94 -13.79 15.30
C ALA A 282 -23.59 -13.16 16.54
N HIS A 283 -24.58 -12.28 16.34
CA HIS A 283 -25.37 -11.77 17.46
C HIS A 283 -26.45 -12.79 17.86
N VAL A 284 -26.65 -12.97 19.18
CA VAL A 284 -27.84 -13.68 19.69
C VAL A 284 -29.06 -12.87 19.26
N ARG A 285 -29.96 -13.47 18.46
CA ARG A 285 -31.21 -12.81 18.07
C ARG A 285 -32.07 -12.56 19.31
N VAL A 286 -32.14 -11.31 19.76
CA VAL A 286 -33.07 -10.88 20.81
C VAL A 286 -34.20 -10.08 20.15
N GLY A 287 -35.28 -10.77 19.80
CA GLY A 287 -36.50 -10.16 19.25
C GLY A 287 -36.65 -10.27 17.71
N PRO A 288 -37.75 -9.71 17.16
CA PRO A 288 -38.15 -9.91 15.77
C PRO A 288 -37.48 -8.98 14.75
N SER A 289 -36.53 -8.12 15.16
CA SER A 289 -35.86 -7.20 14.24
C SER A 289 -34.78 -7.89 13.41
N LEU A 290 -34.69 -7.53 12.13
CA LEU A 290 -33.55 -7.83 11.28
C LEU A 290 -32.40 -6.91 11.70
N GLN A 291 -31.56 -7.34 12.63
CA GLN A 291 -30.28 -6.67 12.90
C GLN A 291 -29.28 -7.07 11.80
N ASP A 292 -28.51 -6.12 11.28
CA ASP A 292 -27.38 -6.45 10.40
C ASP A 292 -26.39 -7.29 11.20
N THR A 293 -26.20 -8.55 10.80
CA THR A 293 -25.35 -9.51 11.51
C THR A 293 -23.92 -9.49 11.00
N ARG A 294 -23.51 -8.48 10.22
CA ARG A 294 -22.16 -8.35 9.66
C ARG A 294 -21.27 -7.45 10.51
N ASN A 295 -21.18 -7.74 11.81
CA ASN A 295 -20.14 -7.11 12.63
C ASN A 295 -18.83 -7.88 12.43
N ILE A 296 -17.87 -7.28 11.72
CA ILE A 296 -16.56 -7.88 11.45
C ILE A 296 -15.55 -7.41 12.50
N VAL A 297 -14.81 -8.36 13.07
CA VAL A 297 -13.75 -8.14 14.04
C VAL A 297 -12.43 -8.55 13.41
N GLY A 298 -11.43 -7.67 13.45
CA GLY A 298 -10.06 -7.98 13.07
C GLY A 298 -9.30 -8.54 14.26
N ARG A 299 -8.58 -9.66 14.07
CA ARG A 299 -7.65 -10.21 15.06
C ARG A 299 -6.25 -9.68 14.81
N HIS A 300 -5.67 -9.02 15.81
CA HIS A 300 -4.26 -8.65 15.81
C HIS A 300 -3.43 -9.76 16.46
N HIS A 301 -2.11 -9.74 16.23
CA HIS A 301 -1.20 -10.66 16.90
C HIS A 301 -1.16 -10.32 18.40
N PRO A 302 -1.24 -11.28 19.35
CA PRO A 302 -1.32 -10.97 20.79
C PRO A 302 -0.18 -10.07 21.30
N LYS A 303 1.06 -10.30 20.83
CA LYS A 303 2.22 -9.46 21.16
C LYS A 303 2.19 -8.03 20.59
N SER A 304 1.18 -7.66 19.81
CA SER A 304 1.07 -6.28 19.32
C SER A 304 0.58 -5.31 20.40
N GLN A 305 -0.02 -5.81 21.49
CA GLN A 305 -0.38 -5.00 22.65
C GLN A 305 0.86 -4.41 23.34
N GLU A 306 1.93 -5.19 23.46
CA GLU A 306 3.20 -4.82 24.08
C GLU A 306 4.25 -4.48 23.00
N PHE A 307 3.88 -3.59 22.07
CA PHE A 307 4.74 -3.28 20.94
C PHE A 307 6.02 -2.52 21.34
N LEU A 308 5.90 -1.59 22.31
CA LEU A 308 7.01 -0.90 22.98
C LEU A 308 7.15 -1.35 24.43
#